data_AF-A0A920IP79-F1
#
_entry.id   AF-A0A920IP79-F1
#
_cell.length_a   1.000
_cell.length_b   1.000
_cell.length_c   1.000
_cell.angle_alpha   90.00
_cell.angle_beta   90.00
_cell.angle_gamma   90.00
#
_symmetry.space_group_name_H-M   'P 1'
#
loop_
_entity.id
_entity.type
_entity.pdbx_description
1 polymer ?
#
loop_
_entity_poly.entity_id
_entity_poly.type
_entity_poly.pdbx_seq_one_letter_code
_entity_poly.pdbx_strand_id
1 'polypeptide(L)'
;MNEIGYKGSFLNDSLNLSAVGYTYDWTNKQVIKVAVIQGLPLGLTRNAGESTINGLDLNLRARVADQTFINFNYAYIDAQYDVYCDDSRDWTEVHGSFTTCKTGTPRSL
;
A
#
# COMPACT_ATOMS: atom_id res chain seq x y z
N MET A 1 -7.03 1.82 -7.87
CA MET A 1 -7.60 2.29 -6.60
C MET A 1 -9.10 2.09 -6.67
N ASN A 2 -9.62 1.26 -5.78
CA ASN A 2 -11.05 1.03 -5.63
C ASN A 2 -11.44 1.41 -4.21
N GLU A 3 -12.57 2.10 -4.05
CA GLU A 3 -13.09 2.50 -2.76
C GLU A 3 -14.60 2.25 -2.75
N ILE A 4 -15.10 1.77 -1.61
CA ILE A 4 -16.52 1.61 -1.36
C ILE A 4 -16.85 2.18 0.01
N GLY A 5 -17.88 3.01 0.06
CA GLY A 5 -18.28 3.73 1.25
C GLY A 5 -19.77 3.61 1.53
N TYR A 6 -20.11 3.67 2.81
CA TYR A 6 -21.48 3.79 3.29
C TYR A 6 -21.56 4.89 4.34
N LYS A 7 -22.63 5.70 4.27
CA LYS A 7 -22.97 6.69 5.29
C LYS A 7 -24.48 6.67 5.52
N GLY A 8 -24.87 6.58 6.78
CA GLY A 8 -26.27 6.50 7.17
C GLY A 8 -26.53 7.10 8.54
N SER A 9 -27.76 7.58 8.70
CA SER A 9 -28.32 8.03 9.97
C SER A 9 -29.49 7.12 10.35
N PHE A 10 -29.55 6.76 11.63
CA PHE A 10 -30.52 5.84 12.20
C PHE A 10 -31.07 6.41 13.51
N LEU A 11 -32.18 5.82 14.00
CA LEU A 11 -32.79 6.19 15.28
C LEU A 11 -33.12 7.69 15.37
N ASN A 12 -33.76 8.25 14.35
CA ASN A 12 -34.07 9.69 14.24
C ASN A 12 -32.82 10.56 14.43
N ASP A 13 -31.76 10.28 13.65
CA ASP A 13 -30.46 10.97 13.68
C ASP A 13 -29.67 10.86 15.00
N SER A 14 -30.13 10.03 15.93
CA SER A 14 -29.41 9.73 17.16
C SER A 14 -28.15 8.92 16.92
N LEU A 15 -28.14 8.07 15.88
CA LEU A 15 -26.98 7.26 15.51
C LEU A 15 -26.54 7.57 14.09
N ASN A 16 -25.31 8.01 13.92
CA ASN A 16 -24.70 8.30 12.64
C ASN A 16 -23.54 7.32 12.45
N LEU A 17 -23.52 6.61 11.33
CA LEU A 17 -22.47 5.66 10.98
C LEU A 17 -21.93 6.00 9.60
N SER A 18 -20.61 6.01 9.48
CA SER A 18 -19.91 6.00 8.22
C SER A 18 -18.84 4.93 8.21
N ALA A 19 -18.75 4.19 7.12
CA ALA A 19 -17.75 3.18 6.89
C ALA A 19 -17.17 3.38 5.50
N VAL A 20 -15.86 3.22 5.33
CA VAL A 20 -15.19 3.25 4.04
C VAL A 20 -14.19 2.11 3.99
N GLY A 21 -14.19 1.35 2.91
CA GLY A 21 -13.20 0.35 2.60
C GLY A 21 -12.48 0.74 1.31
N TYR A 22 -11.16 0.65 1.30
CA TYR A 22 -10.35 1.02 0.15
C TYR A 22 -9.26 0.01 -0.14
N THR A 23 -8.96 -0.15 -1.42
CA THR A 23 -7.82 -0.89 -1.94
C THR A 23 -7.03 0.01 -2.89
N TYR A 24 -5.78 0.25 -2.54
CA TYR A 24 -4.81 0.99 -3.34
C TYR A 24 -3.76 0.04 -3.88
N ASP A 25 -3.81 -0.23 -5.18
CA ASP A 25 -2.70 -0.86 -5.89
C ASP A 25 -1.72 0.22 -6.34
N TRP A 26 -0.57 0.29 -5.68
CA TRP A 26 0.54 1.12 -6.12
C TRP A 26 1.49 0.28 -6.96
N THR A 27 1.22 0.27 -8.26
CA THR A 27 2.18 -0.15 -9.29
C THR A 27 3.08 1.02 -9.64
N ASN A 28 4.39 0.79 -9.78
CA ASN A 28 5.38 1.78 -10.23
C ASN A 28 5.90 2.81 -9.22
N LYS A 29 6.30 2.39 -8.01
CA LYS A 29 7.14 3.26 -7.17
C LYS A 29 8.51 3.45 -7.82
N GLN A 30 8.79 4.66 -8.33
CA GLN A 30 10.13 5.02 -8.78
C GLN A 30 11.04 5.11 -7.56
N VAL A 31 11.98 4.18 -7.45
CA VAL A 31 13.06 4.27 -6.47
C VAL A 31 14.35 4.46 -7.24
N ILE A 32 15.07 5.53 -6.90
CA ILE A 32 16.39 5.79 -7.46
C ILE A 32 17.35 4.83 -6.76
N LYS A 33 17.82 3.81 -7.48
CA LYS A 33 18.90 2.95 -7.03
C LYS A 33 20.21 3.45 -7.63
N VAL A 34 21.22 3.64 -6.80
CA VAL A 34 22.57 3.96 -7.28
C VAL A 34 23.27 2.64 -7.60
N ALA A 35 23.57 2.40 -8.87
CA ALA A 35 24.35 1.26 -9.32
C ALA A 35 25.74 1.74 -9.77
N VAL A 36 26.78 1.01 -9.44
CA VAL A 36 28.13 1.32 -9.92
C VAL A 36 28.36 0.59 -11.23
N ILE A 37 28.40 1.34 -12.34
CA ILE A 37 28.69 0.79 -13.67
C ILE A 37 30.06 1.33 -14.07
N GLN A 38 31.00 0.42 -14.34
CA GLN A 38 32.39 0.76 -14.70
C GLN A 38 33.10 1.69 -13.71
N GLY A 39 32.85 1.52 -12.40
CA GLY A 39 33.49 2.32 -11.35
C GLY A 39 32.89 3.70 -11.12
N LEU A 40 31.87 4.11 -11.88
CA LEU A 40 31.12 5.34 -11.64
C LEU A 40 29.75 5.05 -11.03
N PRO A 41 29.35 5.76 -9.95
CA PRO A 41 28.01 5.67 -9.41
C PRO A 41 27.02 6.35 -10.37
N LEU A 42 26.10 5.57 -10.94
CA LEU A 42 25.01 6.05 -11.78
C LEU A 42 23.67 5.85 -11.05
N GLY A 43 22.86 6.90 -10.99
CA GLY A 43 21.49 6.81 -10.50
C GLY A 43 20.59 6.15 -11.55
N LEU A 44 20.20 4.90 -11.32
CA LEU A 44 19.21 4.21 -12.13
C LEU A 44 17.86 4.29 -11.43
N THR A 45 16.92 5.02 -12.02
CA THR A 45 15.52 4.99 -11.56
C THR A 45 14.91 3.66 -12.00
N ARG A 46 14.80 2.71 -11.06
CA ARG A 46 14.11 1.43 -11.30
C ARG A 46 12.80 1.40 -10.53
N ASN A 47 11.83 0.73 -11.14
CA ASN A 47 10.55 0.43 -10.54
C ASN A 47 10.79 -0.59 -9.41
N ALA A 48 10.73 -0.17 -8.15
CA ALA A 48 11.21 -0.99 -7.03
C ALA A 48 10.10 -1.58 -6.16
N GLY A 49 8.88 -1.63 -6.68
CA GLY A 49 7.89 -2.51 -6.12
C GLY A 49 6.47 -2.15 -6.46
N GLU A 50 5.68 -3.20 -6.54
CA GLU A 50 4.24 -3.14 -6.43
C GLU A 50 3.91 -3.22 -4.93
N SER A 51 2.97 -2.41 -4.46
CA SER A 51 2.45 -2.51 -3.10
C SER A 51 0.95 -2.34 -3.12
N THR A 52 0.23 -3.33 -2.63
CA THR A 52 -1.20 -3.21 -2.35
C THR A 52 -1.42 -2.78 -0.89
N ILE A 53 -2.25 -1.76 -0.71
CA ILE A 53 -2.71 -1.27 0.59
C ILE A 53 -4.21 -1.47 0.65
N ASN A 54 -4.67 -2.26 1.63
CA ASN A 54 -6.08 -2.42 1.95
C ASN A 54 -6.36 -1.69 3.25
N GLY A 55 -7.46 -0.97 3.32
CA GLY A 55 -7.87 -0.31 4.55
C GLY A 55 -9.37 -0.27 4.74
N LEU A 56 -9.76 -0.12 6.00
CA LEU A 56 -11.13 0.03 6.46
C LEU A 56 -11.16 1.12 7.53
N ASP A 57 -11.98 2.14 7.30
CA ASP A 57 -12.28 3.19 8.25
C ASP A 57 -13.74 3.12 8.69
N LEU A 58 -13.97 3.18 10.00
CA LEU A 58 -15.27 3.18 10.64
C LEU A 58 -15.37 4.38 11.56
N ASN A 59 -16.46 5.13 11.44
CA ASN A 59 -16.78 6.25 12.30
C ASN A 59 -18.25 6.18 12.71
N LEU A 60 -18.47 6.19 14.01
CA LEU A 60 -19.77 6.10 14.65
C LEU A 60 -19.94 7.28 15.60
N ARG A 61 -21.09 7.95 15.51
CA ARG A 61 -21.51 8.98 16.45
C ARG A 61 -22.90 8.65 16.99
N ALA A 62 -23.01 8.48 18.30
CA ALA A 62 -24.25 8.16 18.98
C ALA A 62 -24.62 9.27 19.97
N ARG A 63 -25.88 9.71 19.99
CA ARG A 63 -26.46 10.52 21.06
C ARG A 63 -27.07 9.58 22.11
N VAL A 64 -26.44 9.50 23.28
CA VAL A 64 -26.89 8.60 24.36
C VAL A 64 -27.79 9.28 25.38
N ALA A 65 -27.81 10.62 25.41
CA ALA A 65 -28.75 11.45 26.18
C ALA A 65 -28.89 12.82 25.49
N ASP A 66 -29.83 13.66 25.91
CA ASP A 66 -30.21 14.92 25.24
C ASP A 66 -29.03 15.83 24.86
N GLN A 67 -27.94 15.78 25.64
CA GLN A 67 -26.72 16.55 25.42
C GLN A 67 -25.43 15.71 25.44
N THR A 68 -25.52 14.38 25.52
CA THR A 68 -24.34 13.51 25.59
C THR A 68 -24.15 12.77 24.29
N PHE A 69 -22.97 12.93 23.69
CA PHE A 69 -22.58 12.23 22.46
C PHE A 69 -21.35 11.39 22.71
N ILE A 70 -21.36 10.20 22.13
CA ILE A 70 -20.20 9.30 22.08
C ILE A 70 -19.77 9.23 20.62
N ASN A 71 -18.49 9.50 20.39
CA ASN A 71 -17.86 9.34 19.08
C ASN A 71 -16.87 8.18 19.17
N PHE A 72 -16.95 7.27 18.22
CA PHE A 72 -16.04 6.13 18.09
C PHE A 72 -15.47 6.14 16.67
N ASN A 73 -14.16 6.07 16.58
CA ASN A 73 -13.44 6.01 15.31
C ASN A 73 -12.48 4.84 15.36
N TYR A 74 -12.45 4.07 14.28
CA TYR A 74 -11.57 2.92 14.12
C TYR A 74 -11.03 2.87 12.70
N ALA A 75 -9.73 2.68 12.58
CA ALA A 75 -9.02 2.58 11.32
C ALA A 75 -8.18 1.31 11.32
N TYR A 76 -8.30 0.51 10.27
CA TYR A 76 -7.50 -0.68 10.06
C TYR A 76 -6.82 -0.59 8.70
N ILE A 77 -5.50 -0.79 8.67
CA ILE A 77 -4.70 -0.68 7.45
C ILE A 77 -3.79 -1.91 7.39
N ASP A 78 -3.88 -2.64 6.29
CA ASP A 78 -2.95 -3.71 5.92
C ASP A 78 -2.22 -3.30 4.64
N ALA A 79 -0.90 -3.12 4.75
CA ALA A 79 -0.06 -2.66 3.64
C ALA A 79 1.03 -3.70 3.39
N GLN A 80 1.07 -4.25 2.18
CA GLN A 80 2.05 -5.25 1.79
C GLN A 80 2.86 -4.79 0.57
N TYR A 81 4.11 -5.24 0.49
CA TYR A 81 4.95 -5.10 -0.71
C TYR A 81 4.85 -6.39 -1.51
N ASP A 82 4.34 -6.33 -2.74
CA ASP A 82 4.11 -7.50 -3.58
C ASP A 82 5.38 -7.92 -4.35
N VAL A 83 6.23 -6.95 -4.69
CA VAL A 83 7.55 -7.19 -5.31
C VAL A 83 8.58 -6.30 -4.66
N TYR A 84 9.55 -6.89 -3.96
CA TYR A 84 10.75 -6.20 -3.50
C TYR A 84 11.99 -6.89 -4.09
N CYS A 85 12.55 -6.32 -5.15
CA CYS A 85 13.79 -6.83 -5.75
C CYS A 85 14.98 -6.10 -5.12
N ASP A 86 15.70 -6.74 -4.21
CA ASP A 86 16.97 -6.23 -3.69
C ASP A 86 18.14 -6.62 -4.62
N ASP A 87 18.27 -5.90 -5.73
CA ASP A 87 19.38 -6.02 -6.70
C ASP A 87 20.64 -5.26 -6.23
N SER A 88 20.81 -5.00 -4.92
CA SER A 88 21.95 -4.22 -4.40
C SER A 88 23.23 -5.03 -4.26
N ARG A 89 23.16 -6.35 -4.40
CA ARG A 89 24.30 -7.26 -4.28
C ARG A 89 24.20 -8.36 -5.34
N ASP A 90 25.22 -8.43 -6.19
CA ASP A 90 25.41 -9.54 -7.10
C ASP A 90 25.83 -10.77 -6.27
N TRP A 91 24.85 -11.59 -5.88
CA TRP A 91 25.05 -12.77 -5.02
C TRP A 91 25.34 -14.05 -5.81
N THR A 92 25.54 -13.94 -7.13
CA THR A 92 25.90 -15.08 -7.98
C THR A 92 27.26 -15.69 -7.63
N GLU A 93 28.05 -15.04 -6.77
CA GLU A 93 29.36 -15.52 -6.31
C GLU A 93 29.29 -16.52 -5.14
N VAL A 94 28.13 -16.69 -4.46
CA VAL A 94 28.04 -17.53 -3.25
C VAL A 94 26.87 -18.51 -3.32
N HIS A 95 27.13 -19.62 -4.01
CA HIS A 95 26.48 -20.95 -3.91
C HIS A 95 24.98 -21.04 -3.54
N GLY A 96 24.13 -21.31 -4.54
CA GLY A 96 22.84 -21.99 -4.32
C GLY A 96 21.73 -21.52 -5.27
N SER A 97 20.97 -22.46 -5.83
CA SER A 97 19.78 -22.16 -6.61
C SER A 97 18.75 -21.43 -5.75
N PHE A 98 18.61 -20.12 -5.99
CA PHE A 98 17.49 -19.33 -5.51
C PHE A 98 16.81 -18.64 -6.67
N THR A 99 15.50 -18.50 -6.54
CA THR A 99 14.55 -17.97 -7.51
C THR A 99 15.08 -16.68 -8.13
N THR A 100 15.46 -16.74 -9.40
CA THR A 100 15.77 -15.56 -10.21
C THR A 100 14.56 -14.64 -10.18
N CYS A 101 14.74 -13.41 -9.70
CA CYS A 101 13.74 -12.37 -9.90
C CYS A 101 13.44 -12.33 -11.39
N LYS A 102 12.17 -12.46 -11.78
CA LYS A 102 11.76 -12.25 -13.17
C LYS A 102 12.10 -10.80 -13.51
N THR A 103 13.27 -10.58 -14.09
CA THR A 103 13.57 -9.36 -14.83
C THR A 103 12.50 -9.29 -15.90
N GLY A 104 11.53 -8.40 -15.71
CA GLY A 104 10.54 -8.09 -16.73
C GLY A 104 11.30 -7.90 -18.03
N THR A 105 10.99 -8.74 -19.01
CA THR A 105 11.60 -8.74 -20.33
C THR A 105 11.62 -7.29 -20.83
N PRO A 106 12.75 -6.73 -21.27
CA PRO A 106 12.73 -5.45 -21.96
C PRO A 106 11.80 -5.66 -23.15
N ARG A 107 10.67 -4.94 -23.17
CA ARG A 107 9.78 -4.92 -24.33
C ARG A 107 10.61 -4.34 -25.47
N SER A 108 11.09 -5.20 -26.37
CA SER A 108 11.77 -4.80 -27.59
C SER A 108 10.83 -3.94 -28.41
N LEU A 109 11.29 -2.74 -28.76
CA LEU A 109 10.74 -1.91 -29.83
C LEU A 109 10.83 -2.65 -31.16
#